data_AF-A0AA37LJQ4-F1
#
_entry.id   AF-A0AA37LJQ4-F1
#
_cell.length_a   1.000
_cell.length_b   1.000
_cell.length_c   1.000
_cell.angle_alpha   90.00
_cell.angle_beta   90.00
_cell.angle_gamma   90.00
#
_symmetry.space_group_name_H-M   'P 1'
#
loop_
_entity.id
_entity.type
_entity.pdbx_description
1 polymer ?
#
loop_
_entity_poly.entity_id
_entity_poly.type
_entity_poly.pdbx_seq_one_letter_code
_entity_poly.pdbx_strand_id
1 'polypeptide(L)'
;MHSLHLVLAFFGHAAITAAVPLQPLRDLELDKRAAGDLDIIERALAPVSDSLSNLDSAILALDGTPGTAANLLAFSQQAQVATDQATVQIQSANDIGAFRAARLRRTTDSLIDQTTTTVSDLVSRKPILDNLGVSNVALESLQRQKISTMALTAALEEKVPRVGQRIAAEGRAQIESVLDQGISAYSTPAVAAAPPPAAAPVPPAAAPAPPAAAPAPPAAAPAPPAVNPANPSGIPLASPAPPAVAPTPQPPAVPAVGVPPAPVPAPAPNVPAAPMPVPVPPPQVTPPAGRRDKKKKKKANANILEVETTDDTADH
;
A
#
# COMPACT_ATOMS: atom_id res chain seq x y z
N MET A 1 25.13 17.44 15.94
CA MET A 1 24.96 16.06 15.45
C MET A 1 23.92 15.38 16.33
N HIS A 2 22.63 15.58 16.04
CA HIS A 2 21.53 15.02 16.83
C HIS A 2 21.03 13.77 16.13
N SER A 3 21.45 12.61 16.64
CA SER A 3 20.93 11.31 16.21
C SER A 3 19.60 11.09 16.93
N LEU A 4 18.49 11.35 16.23
CA LEU A 4 17.15 11.11 16.74
C LEU A 4 16.82 9.63 16.54
N HIS A 5 17.09 8.81 17.55
CA HIS A 5 16.65 7.42 17.59
C HIS A 5 15.13 7.38 17.82
N LEU A 6 14.37 7.28 16.71
CA LEU A 6 12.96 6.94 16.75
C LEU A 6 12.82 5.45 17.07
N VAL A 7 12.66 5.14 18.36
CA VAL A 7 12.33 3.80 18.86
C VAL A 7 10.89 3.48 18.43
N LEU A 8 10.76 2.69 17.36
CA LEU A 8 9.49 2.13 16.91
C LEU A 8 9.09 1.02 17.89
N ALA A 9 8.19 1.32 18.83
CA ALA A 9 7.62 0.35 19.74
C ALA A 9 6.72 -0.63 18.95
N PHE A 10 7.21 -1.85 18.72
CA PHE A 10 6.40 -2.97 18.26
C PHE A 10 5.35 -3.29 19.33
N PHE A 11 4.08 -3.01 19.02
CA PHE A 11 2.93 -3.46 19.81
C PHE A 11 2.80 -4.98 19.68
N GLY A 12 3.44 -5.71 20.59
CA GLY A 12 3.20 -7.13 20.80
C GLY A 12 1.77 -7.34 21.31
N HIS A 13 0.87 -7.79 20.44
CA HIS A 13 -0.44 -8.29 20.86
C HIS A 13 -0.25 -9.67 21.51
N ALA A 14 -0.05 -9.69 22.82
CA ALA A 14 -0.22 -10.89 23.62
C ALA A 14 -1.73 -11.16 23.76
N ALA A 15 -2.28 -11.97 22.85
CA ALA A 15 -3.61 -12.52 23.02
C ALA A 15 -3.57 -13.57 24.15
N ILE A 16 -4.07 -13.19 25.33
CA ILE A 16 -4.33 -14.11 26.43
C ILE A 16 -5.50 -14.99 25.99
N THR A 17 -5.20 -16.25 25.67
CA THR A 17 -6.16 -17.33 25.44
C THR A 17 -6.98 -17.58 26.71
N ALA A 18 -8.16 -16.98 26.79
CA ALA A 18 -9.19 -17.41 27.73
C ALA A 18 -9.79 -18.74 27.25
N ALA A 19 -9.82 -19.73 28.15
CA ALA A 19 -10.41 -21.04 27.90
C ALA A 19 -11.92 -20.91 27.61
N VAL A 20 -12.31 -21.14 26.36
CA VAL A 20 -13.71 -21.16 25.92
C VAL A 20 -14.29 -22.55 26.21
N PRO A 21 -15.46 -22.66 26.87
CA PRO A 21 -16.11 -23.93 27.14
C PRO A 21 -16.59 -24.61 25.84
N LEU A 22 -16.27 -25.91 25.73
CA LEU A 22 -16.71 -26.82 24.68
C LEU A 22 -18.24 -26.86 24.60
N GLN A 23 -18.82 -26.17 23.63
CA GLN A 23 -20.21 -26.39 23.22
C GLN A 23 -20.28 -27.42 22.09
N PRO A 24 -21.20 -28.39 22.17
CA PRO A 24 -21.26 -29.52 21.25
C PRO A 24 -21.66 -29.11 19.82
N LEU A 25 -21.11 -29.90 18.90
CA LEU A 25 -21.18 -29.83 17.44
C LEU A 25 -22.60 -29.85 16.85
N ARG A 26 -22.77 -29.00 15.81
CA ARG A 26 -23.27 -29.29 14.45
C ARG A 26 -24.69 -29.81 14.27
N ASP A 27 -25.53 -28.97 13.65
CA ASP A 27 -26.02 -29.15 12.27
C ASP A 27 -26.89 -27.93 11.89
N LEU A 28 -26.80 -27.42 10.66
CA LEU A 28 -27.54 -26.28 10.04
C LEU A 28 -26.87 -24.90 9.91
N GLU A 29 -25.62 -24.68 10.34
CA GLU A 29 -24.89 -23.42 10.02
C GLU A 29 -24.03 -23.49 8.75
N LEU A 30 -24.04 -24.59 8.01
CA LEU A 30 -23.20 -24.75 6.80
C LEU A 30 -23.52 -23.71 5.71
N ASP A 31 -24.77 -23.25 5.61
CA ASP A 31 -25.19 -22.28 4.58
C ASP A 31 -25.04 -20.81 5.01
N LYS A 32 -25.08 -20.50 6.31
CA LYS A 32 -24.89 -19.12 6.81
C LYS A 32 -23.42 -18.72 6.92
N ARG A 33 -22.51 -19.69 7.12
CA ARG A 33 -21.06 -19.42 7.13
C ARG A 33 -20.53 -19.04 5.75
N ALA A 34 -20.95 -19.75 4.70
CA ALA A 34 -20.53 -19.47 3.33
C ALA A 34 -20.95 -18.07 2.82
N ALA A 35 -21.97 -17.45 3.44
CA ALA A 35 -22.45 -16.15 3.03
C ALA A 35 -21.62 -14.96 3.53
N GLY A 36 -20.94 -15.08 4.67
CA GLY A 36 -20.29 -13.94 5.34
C GLY A 36 -18.80 -13.73 5.03
N ASP A 37 -18.08 -14.74 4.55
CA ASP A 37 -16.61 -14.67 4.50
C ASP A 37 -16.08 -13.70 3.42
N LEU A 38 -16.71 -13.66 2.24
CA LEU A 38 -16.32 -12.70 1.21
C LEU A 38 -16.52 -11.25 1.70
N ASP A 39 -17.63 -10.97 2.39
CA ASP A 39 -17.92 -9.63 2.90
C ASP A 39 -16.91 -9.21 3.99
N ILE A 40 -16.42 -10.16 4.79
CA ILE A 40 -15.33 -9.92 5.76
C ILE A 40 -14.04 -9.56 5.02
N ILE A 41 -13.68 -10.32 3.98
CA ILE A 41 -12.46 -10.06 3.19
C ILE A 41 -12.56 -8.72 2.45
N GLU A 42 -13.68 -8.42 1.81
CA GLU A 42 -13.89 -7.13 1.13
C GLU A 42 -13.88 -5.96 2.11
N ARG A 43 -14.50 -6.10 3.28
CA ARG A 43 -14.44 -5.09 4.35
C ARG A 43 -13.02 -4.92 4.90
N ALA A 44 -12.25 -6.00 5.00
CA ALA A 44 -10.86 -5.96 5.43
C ALA A 44 -9.95 -5.27 4.41
N LEU A 45 -10.23 -5.43 3.10
CA LEU A 45 -9.46 -4.82 2.02
C LEU A 45 -9.82 -3.35 1.76
N ALA A 46 -11.02 -2.90 2.12
CA ALA A 46 -11.44 -1.51 1.88
C ALA A 46 -10.47 -0.46 2.50
N PRO A 47 -10.06 -0.57 3.77
CA PRO A 47 -9.05 0.34 4.34
C PRO A 47 -7.70 0.32 3.62
N VAL A 48 -7.33 -0.82 3.03
CA VAL A 48 -6.08 -0.94 2.25
C VAL A 48 -6.17 -0.11 0.98
N SER A 49 -7.27 -0.25 0.22
CA SER A 49 -7.48 0.56 -1.00
C SER A 49 -7.54 2.06 -0.68
N ASP A 50 -8.26 2.46 0.37
CA ASP A 50 -8.31 3.86 0.81
C ASP A 50 -6.92 4.38 1.19
N SER A 51 -6.14 3.58 1.93
CA SER A 51 -4.78 3.96 2.33
C SER A 51 -3.82 4.12 1.14
N LEU A 52 -3.93 3.26 0.13
CA LEU A 52 -3.15 3.35 -1.10
C LEU A 52 -3.55 4.58 -1.91
N SER A 53 -4.84 4.89 -2.02
CA SER A 53 -5.30 6.10 -2.71
C SER A 53 -4.82 7.38 -2.02
N ASN A 54 -4.78 7.40 -0.69
CA ASN A 54 -4.25 8.53 0.08
C ASN A 54 -2.74 8.64 -0.07
N LEU A 55 -2.02 7.51 -0.08
CA LEU A 55 -0.58 7.46 -0.32
C LEU A 55 -0.23 7.99 -1.72
N ASP A 56 -0.93 7.52 -2.75
CA ASP A 56 -0.80 7.97 -4.13
C ASP A 56 -1.00 9.49 -4.26
N SER A 57 -2.09 10.00 -3.68
CA SER A 57 -2.36 11.44 -3.65
C SER A 57 -1.25 12.23 -2.95
N ALA A 58 -0.67 11.70 -1.86
CA ALA A 58 0.44 12.34 -1.16
C ALA A 58 1.74 12.33 -1.98
N ILE A 59 1.99 11.28 -2.77
CA ILE A 59 3.12 11.19 -3.71
C ILE A 59 2.97 12.23 -4.81
N LEU A 60 1.77 12.34 -5.39
CA LEU A 60 1.47 13.33 -6.43
C LEU A 60 1.55 14.76 -5.91
N ALA A 61 1.22 14.98 -4.64
CA ALA A 61 1.33 16.27 -3.96
C ALA A 61 2.77 16.62 -3.52
N LEU A 62 3.75 15.74 -3.71
CA LEU A 62 5.12 15.98 -3.28
C LEU A 62 5.76 17.13 -4.08
N ASP A 63 6.03 18.24 -3.39
CA ASP A 63 6.52 19.50 -3.97
C ASP A 63 7.98 19.83 -3.62
N GLY A 64 8.64 18.95 -2.85
CA GLY A 64 10.00 19.18 -2.38
C GLY A 64 10.07 19.97 -1.07
N THR A 65 8.95 20.17 -0.38
CA THR A 65 8.94 20.71 0.98
C THR A 65 9.04 19.60 2.03
N PRO A 66 9.64 19.87 3.21
CA PRO A 66 9.68 18.90 4.30
C PRO A 66 8.28 18.47 4.79
N GLY A 67 7.28 19.34 4.66
CA GLY A 67 5.90 19.05 5.09
C GLY A 67 5.26 17.94 4.26
N THR A 68 5.40 17.97 2.94
CA THR A 68 4.85 16.92 2.06
C THR A 68 5.55 15.58 2.28
N ALA A 69 6.85 15.58 2.57
CA ALA A 69 7.60 14.36 2.89
C ALA A 69 7.17 13.74 4.23
N ALA A 70 6.87 14.55 5.24
CA ALA A 70 6.33 14.05 6.51
C ALA A 70 4.94 13.42 6.33
N ASN A 71 4.08 14.02 5.51
CA ASN A 71 2.78 13.45 5.17
C ASN A 71 2.91 12.13 4.42
N LEU A 72 3.84 12.03 3.46
CA LEU A 72 4.12 10.80 2.74
C LEU A 72 4.49 9.65 3.70
N LEU A 73 5.36 9.93 4.68
CA LEU A 73 5.75 8.95 5.70
C LEU A 73 4.54 8.50 6.54
N ALA A 74 3.69 9.44 6.96
CA ALA A 74 2.49 9.13 7.76
C ALA A 74 1.51 8.24 6.99
N PHE A 75 1.22 8.57 5.72
CA PHE A 75 0.34 7.75 4.88
C PHE A 75 0.93 6.38 4.56
N SER A 76 2.25 6.28 4.40
CA SER A 76 2.92 4.98 4.23
C SER A 76 2.75 4.09 5.47
N GLN A 77 2.94 4.65 6.67
CA GLN A 77 2.72 3.91 7.92
C GLN A 77 1.25 3.48 8.07
N GLN A 78 0.31 4.35 7.72
CA GLN A 78 -1.12 4.03 7.72
C GLN A 78 -1.44 2.87 6.75
N ALA A 79 -0.87 2.89 5.54
CA ALA A 79 -1.04 1.81 4.57
C ALA A 79 -0.46 0.48 5.04
N GLN A 80 0.67 0.52 5.74
CA GLN A 80 1.25 -0.67 6.38
C GLN A 80 0.29 -1.23 7.44
N VAL A 81 -0.20 -0.40 8.36
CA VAL A 81 -1.12 -0.82 9.42
C VAL A 81 -2.42 -1.39 8.84
N ALA A 82 -2.99 -0.75 7.80
CA ALA A 82 -4.18 -1.24 7.13
C ALA A 82 -3.94 -2.62 6.49
N THR A 83 -2.79 -2.80 5.82
CA THR A 83 -2.39 -4.08 5.21
C THR A 83 -2.21 -5.19 6.25
N ASP A 84 -1.55 -4.88 7.37
CA ASP A 84 -1.33 -5.84 8.46
C ASP A 84 -2.66 -6.25 9.12
N GLN A 85 -3.56 -5.28 9.35
CA GLN A 85 -4.89 -5.55 9.88
C GLN A 85 -5.74 -6.39 8.92
N ALA A 86 -5.70 -6.07 7.63
CA ALA A 86 -6.39 -6.82 6.60
C ALA A 86 -5.90 -8.28 6.57
N THR A 87 -4.58 -8.48 6.68
CA THR A 87 -3.96 -9.81 6.71
C THR A 87 -4.51 -10.65 7.86
N VAL A 88 -4.57 -10.10 9.08
CA VAL A 88 -5.11 -10.81 10.25
C VAL A 88 -6.59 -11.16 10.06
N GLN A 89 -7.39 -10.21 9.57
CA GLN A 89 -8.82 -10.43 9.32
C GLN A 89 -9.05 -11.52 8.27
N ILE A 90 -8.31 -11.48 7.16
CA ILE A 90 -8.40 -12.48 6.08
C ILE A 90 -7.97 -13.86 6.59
N GLN A 91 -6.90 -13.98 7.36
CA GLN A 91 -6.47 -15.26 7.93
C GLN A 91 -7.56 -15.91 8.78
N SER A 92 -8.34 -15.10 9.51
CA SER A 92 -9.46 -15.56 10.32
C SER A 92 -10.75 -15.86 9.54
N ALA A 93 -10.86 -15.43 8.28
CA ALA A 93 -11.99 -15.76 7.42
C ALA A 93 -11.94 -17.22 6.96
N ASN A 94 -13.08 -17.81 6.58
CA ASN A 94 -13.10 -19.16 6.01
C ASN A 94 -12.80 -19.14 4.50
N ASP A 95 -12.65 -20.33 3.91
CA ASP A 95 -12.39 -20.52 2.49
C ASP A 95 -13.53 -19.99 1.63
N ILE A 96 -13.19 -19.42 0.47
CA ILE A 96 -14.15 -18.76 -0.41
C ILE A 96 -14.62 -19.73 -1.51
N GLY A 97 -15.93 -19.77 -1.77
CA GLY A 97 -16.47 -20.51 -2.92
C GLY A 97 -16.03 -19.93 -4.27
N ALA A 98 -15.98 -20.77 -5.32
CA ALA A 98 -15.47 -20.39 -6.65
C ALA A 98 -16.12 -19.14 -7.27
N PHE A 99 -17.45 -18.97 -7.13
CA PHE A 99 -18.15 -17.79 -7.65
C PHE A 99 -17.74 -16.49 -6.96
N ARG A 100 -17.50 -16.56 -5.64
CA ARG A 100 -17.08 -15.41 -4.82
C ARG A 100 -15.60 -15.07 -5.07
N ALA A 101 -14.78 -16.07 -5.33
CA ALA A 101 -13.38 -15.88 -5.73
C ALA A 101 -13.25 -15.03 -7.01
N ALA A 102 -14.20 -15.14 -7.95
CA ALA A 102 -14.21 -14.29 -9.15
C ALA A 102 -14.46 -12.80 -8.84
N ARG A 103 -15.26 -12.50 -7.80
CA ARG A 103 -15.48 -11.12 -7.33
C ARG A 103 -14.26 -10.59 -6.58
N LEU A 104 -13.71 -11.39 -5.66
CA LEU A 104 -12.45 -11.07 -4.98
C LEU A 104 -11.34 -10.77 -5.97
N ARG A 105 -11.23 -11.56 -7.05
CA ARG A 105 -10.26 -11.33 -8.12
C ARG A 105 -10.33 -9.92 -8.69
N ARG A 106 -11.52 -9.38 -8.98
CA ARG A 106 -11.65 -8.01 -9.51
C ARG A 106 -11.13 -6.97 -8.51
N THR A 107 -11.42 -7.17 -7.21
CA THR A 107 -10.89 -6.31 -6.14
C THR A 107 -9.37 -6.41 -6.05
N THR A 108 -8.81 -7.62 -6.16
CA THR A 108 -7.36 -7.84 -6.19
C THR A 108 -6.71 -7.23 -7.42
N ASP A 109 -7.28 -7.38 -8.61
CA ASP A 109 -6.80 -6.77 -9.86
C ASP A 109 -6.76 -5.24 -9.72
N SER A 110 -7.81 -4.63 -9.14
CA SER A 110 -7.81 -3.18 -8.85
C SER A 110 -6.74 -2.76 -7.85
N LEU A 111 -6.44 -3.57 -6.84
CA LEU A 111 -5.36 -3.31 -5.88
C LEU A 111 -3.97 -3.44 -6.53
N ILE A 112 -3.80 -4.41 -7.45
CA ILE A 112 -2.59 -4.57 -8.25
C ILE A 112 -2.35 -3.32 -9.10
N ASP A 113 -3.39 -2.84 -9.81
CA ASP A 113 -3.31 -1.64 -10.64
C ASP A 113 -2.99 -0.38 -9.81
N GLN A 114 -3.65 -0.21 -8.66
CA GLN A 114 -3.39 0.89 -7.73
C GLN A 114 -1.96 0.84 -7.19
N THR A 115 -1.48 -0.34 -6.77
CA THR A 115 -0.10 -0.52 -6.27
C THR A 115 0.91 -0.21 -7.36
N THR A 116 0.67 -0.66 -8.59
CA THR A 116 1.54 -0.40 -9.75
C THR A 116 1.63 1.09 -10.05
N THR A 117 0.49 1.78 -10.05
CA THR A 117 0.43 3.24 -10.25
C THR A 117 1.18 3.97 -9.15
N THR A 118 0.90 3.65 -7.88
CA THR A 118 1.52 4.27 -6.70
C THR A 118 3.05 4.11 -6.72
N VAL A 119 3.55 2.91 -7.04
CA VAL A 119 5.00 2.65 -7.11
C VAL A 119 5.62 3.38 -8.30
N SER A 120 4.97 3.40 -9.46
CA SER A 120 5.42 4.14 -10.65
C SER A 120 5.52 5.66 -10.37
N ASP A 121 4.53 6.22 -9.68
CA ASP A 121 4.50 7.62 -9.30
C ASP A 121 5.58 7.93 -8.26
N LEU A 122 5.78 7.03 -7.29
CA LEU A 122 6.87 7.14 -6.32
C LEU A 122 8.23 7.15 -7.01
N VAL A 123 8.47 6.26 -7.98
CA VAL A 123 9.73 6.23 -8.75
C VAL A 123 9.90 7.51 -9.57
N SER A 124 8.82 8.00 -10.19
CA SER A 124 8.83 9.26 -10.95
C SER A 124 9.15 10.48 -10.07
N ARG A 125 8.80 10.43 -8.78
CA ARG A 125 9.09 11.49 -7.79
C ARG A 125 10.46 11.33 -7.11
N LYS A 126 11.25 10.31 -7.46
CA LYS A 126 12.58 10.07 -6.87
C LYS A 126 13.49 11.31 -6.88
N PRO A 127 13.60 12.13 -7.95
CA PRO A 127 14.48 13.31 -7.93
C PRO A 127 14.12 14.33 -6.82
N ILE A 128 12.83 14.45 -6.49
CA ILE A 128 12.37 15.35 -5.43
C ILE A 128 12.78 14.79 -4.06
N LEU A 129 12.62 13.48 -3.85
CA LEU A 129 13.01 12.79 -2.60
C LEU A 129 14.54 12.74 -2.42
N ASP A 130 15.28 12.63 -3.52
CA ASP A 130 16.75 12.70 -3.53
C ASP A 130 17.23 14.08 -3.10
N ASN A 131 16.64 15.15 -3.65
CA ASN A 131 16.95 16.55 -3.26
C ASN A 131 16.61 16.84 -1.80
N LEU A 132 15.59 16.17 -1.27
CA LEU A 132 15.20 16.23 0.14
C LEU A 132 16.06 15.34 1.06
N GLY A 133 16.88 14.45 0.50
CA GLY A 133 17.70 13.50 1.27
C GLY A 133 16.89 12.40 1.98
N VAL A 134 15.63 12.16 1.57
CA VAL A 134 14.72 11.18 2.21
C VAL A 134 14.58 9.87 1.43
N SER A 135 15.30 9.69 0.32
CA SER A 135 15.23 8.48 -0.51
C SER A 135 15.54 7.18 0.23
N ASN A 136 16.43 7.21 1.24
CA ASN A 136 16.70 6.04 2.07
C ASN A 136 15.48 5.64 2.93
N VAL A 137 14.70 6.61 3.40
CA VAL A 137 13.47 6.35 4.15
C VAL A 137 12.40 5.75 3.24
N ALA A 138 12.31 6.24 2.00
CA ALA A 138 11.43 5.65 0.98
C ALA A 138 11.84 4.21 0.64
N LEU A 139 13.14 3.92 0.52
CA LEU A 139 13.65 2.56 0.31
C LEU A 139 13.25 1.61 1.45
N GLU A 140 13.48 2.00 2.70
CA GLU A 140 13.12 1.21 3.88
C GLU A 140 11.59 1.00 3.98
N SER A 141 10.82 2.02 3.59
CA SER A 141 9.36 1.95 3.50
C SER A 141 8.91 0.93 2.46
N LEU A 142 9.46 0.96 1.24
CA LEU A 142 9.14 0.00 0.17
C LEU A 142 9.48 -1.44 0.58
N GLN A 143 10.62 -1.65 1.27
CA GLN A 143 10.99 -2.97 1.78
C GLN A 143 10.00 -3.49 2.82
N ARG A 144 9.54 -2.63 3.75
CA ARG A 144 8.50 -3.00 4.72
C ARG A 144 7.17 -3.30 4.05
N GLN A 145 6.75 -2.46 3.09
CA GLN A 145 5.53 -2.68 2.32
C GLN A 145 5.59 -3.98 1.51
N LYS A 146 6.75 -4.37 0.97
CA LYS A 146 6.94 -5.67 0.32
C LYS A 146 6.64 -6.82 1.28
N ILE A 147 7.17 -6.78 2.50
CA ILE A 147 6.95 -7.85 3.48
C ILE A 147 5.46 -7.95 3.84
N SER A 148 4.79 -6.84 4.15
CA SER A 148 3.37 -6.85 4.54
C SER A 148 2.46 -7.25 3.37
N THR A 149 2.75 -6.76 2.16
CA THR A 149 1.96 -7.10 0.97
C THR A 149 2.12 -8.58 0.60
N MET A 150 3.32 -9.15 0.73
CA MET A 150 3.53 -10.58 0.51
C MET A 150 2.78 -11.44 1.51
N ALA A 151 2.72 -11.03 2.78
CA ALA A 151 1.91 -11.70 3.79
C ALA A 151 0.41 -11.62 3.46
N LEU A 152 -0.08 -10.45 3.02
CA LEU A 152 -1.47 -10.28 2.58
C LEU A 152 -1.80 -11.19 1.38
N THR A 153 -0.95 -11.22 0.35
CA THR A 153 -1.18 -12.07 -0.84
C THR A 153 -1.14 -13.55 -0.49
N ALA A 154 -0.25 -13.98 0.40
CA ALA A 154 -0.21 -15.37 0.86
C ALA A 154 -1.48 -15.74 1.64
N ALA A 155 -1.97 -14.84 2.51
CA ALA A 155 -3.24 -15.05 3.22
C ALA A 155 -4.43 -15.14 2.25
N LEU A 156 -4.45 -14.34 1.19
CA LEU A 156 -5.49 -14.42 0.14
C LEU A 156 -5.39 -15.73 -0.65
N GLU A 157 -4.18 -16.16 -1.03
CA GLU A 157 -3.94 -17.43 -1.75
C GLU A 157 -4.48 -18.64 -0.98
N GLU A 158 -4.34 -18.64 0.35
CA GLU A 158 -4.86 -19.71 1.22
C GLU A 158 -6.40 -19.78 1.20
N LYS A 159 -7.09 -18.66 1.01
CA LYS A 159 -8.57 -18.60 0.98
C LYS A 159 -9.18 -18.83 -0.40
N VAL A 160 -8.34 -18.81 -1.44
CA VAL A 160 -8.78 -19.01 -2.83
C VAL A 160 -8.86 -20.52 -3.14
N PRO A 161 -9.96 -21.01 -3.74
CA PRO A 161 -10.09 -22.42 -4.08
C PRO A 161 -9.03 -22.83 -5.11
N ARG A 162 -8.69 -24.12 -5.16
CA ARG A 162 -7.59 -24.66 -5.99
C ARG A 162 -7.61 -24.22 -7.45
N VAL A 163 -8.79 -23.99 -8.03
CA VAL A 163 -8.98 -23.49 -9.40
C VAL A 163 -8.44 -22.07 -9.59
N GLY A 164 -8.49 -21.22 -8.56
CA GLY A 164 -8.01 -19.84 -8.58
C GLY A 164 -6.57 -19.66 -8.08
N GLN A 165 -5.96 -20.66 -7.43
CA GLN A 165 -4.61 -20.54 -6.84
C GLN A 165 -3.54 -20.14 -7.84
N ARG A 166 -3.61 -20.65 -9.08
CA ARG A 166 -2.66 -20.26 -10.14
C ARG A 166 -2.73 -18.76 -10.45
N ILE A 167 -3.94 -18.22 -10.53
CA ILE A 167 -4.18 -16.82 -10.87
C ILE A 167 -3.75 -15.92 -9.70
N ALA A 168 -4.02 -16.35 -8.46
CA ALA A 168 -3.54 -15.66 -7.27
C ALA A 168 -2.00 -15.60 -7.21
N ALA A 169 -1.34 -16.71 -7.53
CA ALA A 169 0.13 -16.76 -7.62
C ALA A 169 0.70 -15.85 -8.73
N GLU A 170 0.02 -15.76 -9.87
CA GLU A 170 0.37 -14.83 -10.95
C GLU A 170 0.26 -13.36 -10.48
N GLY A 171 -0.84 -13.00 -9.81
CA GLY A 171 -1.03 -11.66 -9.23
C GLY A 171 0.01 -11.32 -8.16
N ARG A 172 0.34 -12.28 -7.29
CA ARG A 172 1.41 -12.14 -6.29
C ARG A 172 2.77 -11.88 -6.95
N ALA A 173 3.13 -12.66 -7.97
CA ALA A 173 4.39 -12.49 -8.69
C ALA A 173 4.47 -11.12 -9.39
N GLN A 174 3.34 -10.62 -9.92
CA GLN A 174 3.27 -9.28 -10.51
C GLN A 174 3.52 -8.18 -9.47
N ILE A 175 2.84 -8.24 -8.31
CA ILE A 175 3.05 -7.28 -7.21
C ILE A 175 4.51 -7.32 -6.73
N GLU A 176 5.06 -8.52 -6.53
CA GLU A 176 6.45 -8.69 -6.13
C GLU A 176 7.40 -8.03 -7.14
N SER A 177 7.18 -8.25 -8.43
CA SER A 177 7.99 -7.65 -9.49
C SER A 177 7.94 -6.12 -9.48
N VAL A 178 6.75 -5.53 -9.36
CA VAL A 178 6.56 -4.06 -9.29
C VAL A 178 7.28 -3.47 -8.08
N LEU A 179 7.14 -4.10 -6.91
CA LEU A 179 7.81 -3.64 -5.68
C LEU A 179 9.33 -3.77 -5.80
N ASP A 180 9.84 -4.86 -6.39
CA ASP A 180 11.27 -5.04 -6.63
C ASP A 180 11.83 -4.00 -7.61
N GLN A 181 11.08 -3.62 -8.64
CA GLN A 181 11.46 -2.50 -9.52
C GLN A 181 11.55 -1.19 -8.74
N GLY A 182 10.56 -0.89 -7.89
CA GLY A 182 10.59 0.28 -7.01
C GLY A 182 11.79 0.27 -6.07
N ILE A 183 12.04 -0.84 -5.37
CA ILE A 183 13.20 -1.01 -4.47
C ILE A 183 14.51 -0.83 -5.24
N SER A 184 14.62 -1.40 -6.43
CA SER A 184 15.80 -1.28 -7.28
C SER A 184 16.07 0.19 -7.67
N ALA A 185 15.03 0.92 -8.08
CA ALA A 185 15.13 2.33 -8.42
C ALA A 185 15.67 3.18 -7.25
N TYR A 186 15.20 2.91 -6.02
CA TYR A 186 15.65 3.63 -4.81
C TYR A 186 16.98 3.14 -4.24
N SER A 187 17.42 1.94 -4.58
CA SER A 187 18.71 1.39 -4.14
C SER A 187 19.90 2.05 -4.85
N THR A 188 19.66 2.72 -5.98
CA THR A 188 20.69 3.52 -6.64
C THR A 188 20.91 4.82 -5.87
N PRO A 189 22.13 5.07 -5.36
CA PRO A 189 22.43 6.32 -4.67
C PRO A 189 22.09 7.50 -5.57
N ALA A 190 21.50 8.55 -4.99
CA ALA A 190 21.34 9.82 -5.69
C ALA A 190 22.71 10.21 -6.24
N VAL A 191 22.84 10.25 -7.57
CA VAL A 191 24.05 10.80 -8.20
C VAL A 191 24.06 12.25 -7.76
N ALA A 192 25.00 12.60 -6.88
CA ALA A 192 25.12 13.95 -6.38
C ALA A 192 25.05 14.89 -7.58
N ALA A 193 24.03 15.76 -7.59
CA ALA A 193 23.81 16.68 -8.69
C ALA A 193 25.16 17.31 -8.99
N ALA A 194 25.66 17.11 -10.22
CA ALA A 194 26.97 17.61 -10.59
C ALA A 194 27.03 19.07 -10.15
N PRO A 195 28.09 19.48 -9.43
CA PRO A 195 28.18 20.83 -8.92
C PRO A 195 27.83 21.78 -10.07
N PRO A 196 26.95 22.78 -9.83
CA PRO A 196 26.51 23.67 -10.90
C PRO A 196 27.75 24.13 -11.64
N PRO A 197 27.78 24.04 -12.99
CA PRO A 197 28.96 24.39 -13.76
C PRO A 197 29.44 25.74 -13.25
N ALA A 198 30.70 25.77 -12.79
CA ALA A 198 31.29 26.98 -12.21
C ALA A 198 30.91 28.14 -13.12
N ALA A 199 30.24 29.15 -12.55
CA ALA A 199 29.70 30.26 -13.32
C ALA A 199 30.77 30.71 -14.32
N ALA A 200 30.46 30.62 -15.61
CA ALA A 200 31.39 31.08 -16.64
C ALA A 200 31.84 32.49 -16.25
N PRO A 201 33.15 32.82 -16.37
CA PRO A 201 33.66 34.11 -15.97
C PRO A 201 32.77 35.19 -16.57
N VAL A 202 32.21 36.03 -15.70
CA VAL A 202 31.31 37.11 -16.10
C VAL A 202 32.01 37.87 -17.22
N PRO A 203 31.46 37.92 -18.45
CA PRO A 203 32.09 38.69 -19.51
C PRO A 203 32.26 40.13 -19.01
N PRO A 204 33.39 40.79 -19.34
CA PRO A 204 33.64 42.18 -18.95
C PRO A 204 32.40 43.02 -19.24
N ALA A 205 31.96 43.78 -18.24
CA ALA A 205 30.77 44.63 -18.33
C ALA A 205 30.82 45.44 -19.63
N ALA A 206 29.90 45.14 -20.56
CA ALA A 206 29.72 45.96 -21.74
C ALA A 206 29.41 47.39 -21.28
N ALA A 207 30.00 48.37 -21.97
CA ALA A 207 29.77 49.78 -21.70
C ALA A 207 28.26 50.08 -21.62
N PRO A 208 27.83 50.98 -20.72
CA PRO A 208 26.43 51.29 -20.50
C PRO A 208 25.76 51.68 -21.84
N ALA A 209 24.73 50.92 -22.21
CA ALA A 209 23.92 51.25 -23.37
C ALA A 209 23.26 52.63 -23.17
N PRO A 210 23.09 53.43 -24.24
CA PRO A 210 22.40 54.71 -24.17
C PRO A 210 20.97 54.52 -23.63
N PRO A 211 20.45 55.51 -22.87
CA PRO A 211 19.13 55.43 -22.24
C PRO A 211 18.04 55.12 -23.28
N ALA A 212 17.30 54.05 -23.03
CA ALA A 212 16.17 53.64 -23.86
C ALA A 212 15.10 54.75 -23.87
N ALA A 213 14.56 55.02 -25.06
CA ALA A 213 13.46 55.95 -25.25
C ALA A 213 12.23 55.54 -24.41
N ALA A 214 11.52 56.56 -23.92
CA ALA A 214 10.35 56.40 -23.07
C ALA A 214 9.31 55.44 -23.68
N PRO A 215 8.74 54.52 -22.89
CA PRO A 215 7.73 53.59 -23.36
C PRO A 215 6.48 54.33 -23.86
N ALA A 216 5.98 53.89 -25.02
CA ALA A 216 4.73 54.37 -25.57
C ALA A 216 3.55 54.06 -24.63
N PRO A 217 2.51 54.92 -24.60
CA PRO A 217 1.35 54.73 -23.74
C PRO A 217 0.63 53.41 -24.04
N PRO A 218 0.09 52.73 -23.00
CA PRO A 218 -0.60 51.45 -23.17
C PRO A 218 -1.82 51.60 -24.08
N ALA A 219 -1.91 50.71 -25.07
CA ALA A 219 -3.08 50.57 -25.92
C ALA A 219 -4.30 50.16 -25.07
N ALA A 220 -5.44 50.79 -25.36
CA ALA A 220 -6.69 50.59 -24.66
C ALA A 220 -7.12 49.12 -24.64
N ALA A 221 -7.59 48.68 -23.47
CA ALA A 221 -8.12 47.34 -23.26
C ALA A 221 -9.29 47.04 -24.22
N PRO A 222 -9.35 45.85 -24.84
CA PRO A 222 -10.49 45.44 -25.64
C PRO A 222 -11.74 45.31 -24.78
N ALA A 223 -12.85 45.83 -25.30
CA ALA A 223 -14.17 45.80 -24.68
C ALA A 223 -14.63 44.37 -24.40
N PRO A 224 -15.38 44.13 -23.31
CA PRO A 224 -15.96 42.82 -23.01
C PRO A 224 -16.92 42.40 -24.14
N PRO A 225 -16.87 41.12 -24.60
CA PRO A 225 -17.82 40.62 -25.57
C PRO A 225 -19.24 40.65 -25.00
N ALA A 226 -20.15 41.15 -25.82
CA ALA A 226 -21.57 41.26 -25.54
C ALA A 226 -22.19 39.90 -25.19
N VAL A 227 -22.95 39.90 -24.10
CA VAL A 227 -23.94 38.89 -23.74
C VAL A 227 -24.87 38.64 -24.95
N ASN A 228 -24.85 37.41 -25.45
CA ASN A 228 -25.72 37.01 -26.54
C ASN A 228 -27.16 36.73 -26.02
N PRO A 229 -28.21 37.05 -26.80
CA PRO A 229 -29.59 37.06 -26.33
C PRO A 229 -30.19 35.65 -26.17
N ALA A 230 -31.19 35.61 -25.29
CA ALA A 230 -32.11 34.51 -25.04
C ALA A 230 -32.55 33.77 -26.31
N ASN A 231 -32.52 32.44 -26.24
CA ASN A 231 -33.18 31.55 -27.21
C ASN A 231 -34.62 31.28 -26.73
N PRO A 232 -35.67 31.68 -27.47
CA PRO A 232 -37.07 31.45 -27.12
C PRO A 232 -37.63 30.28 -27.95
N SER A 233 -37.38 29.05 -27.53
CA SER A 233 -38.09 27.82 -27.97
C SER A 233 -37.55 26.67 -27.12
N GLY A 234 -38.24 26.08 -26.15
CA GLY A 234 -39.67 25.81 -26.13
C GLY A 234 -39.98 24.32 -26.28
N ILE A 235 -39.20 23.40 -25.70
CA ILE A 235 -39.69 22.09 -25.25
C ILE A 235 -38.89 21.63 -24.03
N PRO A 236 -39.47 21.63 -22.81
CA PRO A 236 -38.80 21.06 -21.63
C PRO A 236 -38.91 19.54 -21.68
N LEU A 237 -37.79 18.86 -21.96
CA LEU A 237 -37.63 17.47 -21.52
C LEU A 237 -37.43 17.51 -20.01
N ALA A 238 -38.45 17.04 -19.29
CA ALA A 238 -38.44 16.91 -17.85
C ALA A 238 -37.22 16.10 -17.39
N SER A 239 -36.27 16.78 -16.76
CA SER A 239 -35.32 16.11 -15.88
C SER A 239 -36.13 15.41 -14.77
N PRO A 240 -35.96 14.10 -14.55
CA PRO A 240 -36.54 13.45 -13.38
C PRO A 240 -36.02 14.16 -12.14
N ALA A 241 -36.94 14.73 -11.36
CA ALA A 241 -36.65 15.31 -10.08
C ALA A 241 -35.93 14.25 -9.22
N PRO A 242 -34.82 14.59 -8.54
CA PRO A 242 -34.29 13.71 -7.52
C PRO A 242 -35.39 13.47 -6.48
N PRO A 243 -35.62 12.22 -6.05
CA PRO A 243 -36.61 11.93 -5.02
C PRO A 243 -36.27 12.79 -3.80
N ALA A 244 -37.26 13.58 -3.37
CA ALA A 244 -37.20 14.32 -2.12
C ALA A 244 -36.89 13.32 -1.01
N VAL A 245 -35.67 13.39 -0.47
CA VAL A 245 -35.31 12.65 0.72
C VAL A 245 -36.22 13.19 1.83
N ALA A 246 -37.20 12.37 2.21
CA ALA A 246 -38.05 12.67 3.34
C ALA A 246 -37.18 13.00 4.56
N PRO A 247 -37.55 14.00 5.37
CA PRO A 247 -36.82 14.33 6.59
C PRO A 247 -36.75 13.07 7.44
N THR A 248 -35.53 12.53 7.61
CA THR A 248 -35.29 11.47 8.59
C THR A 248 -35.75 11.99 9.94
N PRO A 249 -36.61 11.25 10.68
CA PRO A 249 -37.08 11.67 11.99
C PRO A 249 -35.88 11.98 12.88
N GLN A 250 -35.84 13.24 13.32
CA GLN A 250 -34.89 13.71 14.32
C GLN A 250 -35.04 12.79 15.54
N PRO A 251 -33.99 12.05 15.95
CA PRO A 251 -34.07 11.19 17.12
C PRO A 251 -34.47 12.06 18.33
N PRO A 252 -35.36 11.56 19.20
CA PRO A 252 -35.80 12.31 20.38
C PRO A 252 -34.58 12.79 21.16
N ALA A 253 -34.60 14.07 21.55
CA ALA A 253 -33.58 14.67 22.38
C ALA A 253 -33.40 13.81 23.65
N VAL A 254 -32.30 13.07 23.70
CA VAL A 254 -31.87 12.40 24.93
C VAL A 254 -31.57 13.51 25.96
N PRO A 255 -32.17 13.45 27.16
CA PRO A 255 -31.84 14.37 28.24
C PRO A 255 -30.33 14.37 28.47
N ALA A 256 -29.74 15.55 28.59
CA ALA A 256 -28.35 15.73 28.97
C ALA A 256 -28.13 15.15 30.37
N VAL A 257 -27.81 13.85 30.44
CA VAL A 257 -27.26 13.23 31.64
C VAL A 257 -25.81 13.69 31.71
N GLY A 258 -25.51 14.51 32.71
CA GLY A 258 -24.20 15.10 32.93
C GLY A 258 -23.10 14.05 32.79
N VAL A 259 -22.17 14.31 31.88
CA VAL A 259 -20.94 13.53 31.75
C VAL A 259 -20.20 13.67 33.08
N PRO A 260 -20.03 12.60 33.87
CA PRO A 260 -19.22 12.66 35.08
C PRO A 260 -17.79 13.07 34.70
N PRO A 261 -17.11 13.86 35.56
CA PRO A 261 -15.73 14.27 35.30
C PRO A 261 -14.87 13.04 35.00
N ALA A 262 -14.04 13.14 33.97
CA ALA A 262 -13.10 12.10 33.59
C ALA A 262 -12.31 11.66 34.83
N PRO A 263 -12.24 10.34 35.12
CA PRO A 263 -11.47 9.86 36.25
C PRO A 263 -10.02 10.29 36.08
N VAL A 264 -9.52 11.03 37.06
CA VAL A 264 -8.10 11.34 37.19
C VAL A 264 -7.35 10.00 37.12
N PRO A 265 -6.33 9.85 36.25
CA PRO A 265 -5.56 8.63 36.15
C PRO A 265 -5.04 8.25 37.53
N ALA A 266 -5.45 7.08 38.03
CA ALA A 266 -4.92 6.55 39.26
C ALA A 266 -3.39 6.42 39.13
N PRO A 267 -2.61 6.76 40.17
CA PRO A 267 -1.18 6.51 40.19
C PRO A 267 -0.94 5.04 39.84
N ALA A 268 -0.10 4.79 38.82
CA ALA A 268 0.26 3.44 38.43
C ALA A 268 0.74 2.68 39.68
N PRO A 269 0.19 1.48 39.95
CA PRO A 269 0.69 0.66 41.04
C PRO A 269 2.19 0.44 40.84
N ASN A 270 2.96 0.70 41.89
CA ASN A 270 4.40 0.50 41.92
C ASN A 270 4.68 -1.01 41.83
N VAL A 271 4.65 -1.56 40.62
CA VAL A 271 4.91 -2.98 40.37
C VAL A 271 6.40 -3.21 40.64
N PRO A 272 6.77 -4.14 41.53
CA PRO A 272 8.16 -4.53 41.72
C PRO A 272 8.76 -4.91 40.38
N ALA A 273 9.95 -4.36 40.09
CA ALA A 273 10.71 -4.69 38.88
C ALA A 273 10.76 -6.21 38.72
N ALA A 274 10.15 -6.70 37.64
CA ALA A 274 10.23 -8.10 37.30
C ALA A 274 11.72 -8.48 37.15
N PRO A 275 12.16 -9.63 37.69
CA PRO A 275 13.54 -10.07 37.56
C PRO A 275 13.91 -10.08 36.08
N MET A 276 15.01 -9.42 35.74
CA MET A 276 15.51 -9.39 34.37
C MET A 276 15.65 -10.83 33.87
N PRO A 277 15.21 -11.13 32.64
CA PRO A 277 15.39 -12.46 32.07
C PRO A 277 16.88 -12.78 32.04
N VAL A 278 17.25 -13.84 32.76
CA VAL A 278 18.60 -14.39 32.73
C VAL A 278 18.87 -14.81 31.28
N PRO A 279 20.02 -14.44 30.70
CA PRO A 279 20.35 -14.81 29.33
C PRO A 279 20.21 -16.32 29.13
N VAL A 280 19.28 -16.72 28.25
CA VAL A 280 19.15 -18.11 27.84
C VAL A 280 20.45 -18.48 27.13
N PRO A 281 21.20 -19.50 27.59
CA PRO A 281 22.43 -19.91 26.93
C PRO A 281 22.13 -20.30 25.47
N PRO A 282 23.03 -20.01 24.52
CA PRO A 282 22.83 -20.37 23.13
C PRO A 282 22.58 -21.87 22.99
N PRO A 283 21.68 -22.30 22.09
CA PRO A 283 21.43 -23.71 21.85
C PRO A 283 22.75 -24.40 21.51
N GLN A 284 23.16 -25.34 22.38
CA GLN A 284 24.30 -26.18 22.07
C GLN A 284 23.92 -27.02 20.85
N VAL A 285 24.62 -26.77 19.75
CA VAL A 285 24.52 -27.55 18.52
C VAL A 285 25.08 -28.93 18.82
N THR A 286 24.21 -29.86 19.20
CA THR A 286 24.57 -31.28 19.23
C THR A 286 24.76 -31.74 17.78
N PRO A 287 25.98 -32.15 17.38
CA PRO A 287 26.20 -32.66 16.03
C PRO A 287 25.35 -33.92 15.83
N PRO A 288 24.66 -34.06 14.68
CA PRO A 288 23.86 -35.24 14.40
C PRO A 288 24.76 -36.47 14.34
N ALA A 289 24.56 -37.36 15.29
CA ALA A 289 25.20 -38.67 15.31
C ALA A 289 24.74 -39.49 14.08
N GLY A 290 25.67 -39.71 13.15
CA GLY A 290 25.78 -40.93 12.36
C GLY A 290 24.62 -41.30 11.44
N ARG A 291 24.55 -40.70 10.25
CA ARG A 291 23.94 -41.37 9.09
C ARG A 291 24.99 -42.20 8.37
N ARG A 292 24.98 -43.51 8.67
CA ARG A 292 25.82 -44.52 8.01
C ARG A 292 25.57 -44.54 6.50
N ASP A 293 26.68 -44.48 5.78
CA ASP A 293 26.90 -44.99 4.43
C ASP A 293 26.00 -46.18 4.08
N LYS A 294 25.13 -46.00 3.08
CA LYS A 294 24.61 -47.08 2.25
C LYS A 294 24.99 -46.85 0.80
N LYS A 295 26.27 -47.07 0.53
CA LYS A 295 26.85 -47.26 -0.80
C LYS A 295 26.50 -48.66 -1.31
N LYS A 296 25.45 -48.82 -2.15
CA LYS A 296 25.34 -49.96 -3.08
C LYS A 296 24.26 -49.77 -4.16
N LYS A 297 24.73 -49.49 -5.38
CA LYS A 297 24.54 -50.34 -6.58
C LYS A 297 23.12 -50.48 -7.16
N LYS A 298 22.83 -49.73 -8.24
CA LYS A 298 22.19 -50.22 -9.49
C LYS A 298 22.30 -49.13 -10.57
N LYS A 299 23.31 -49.16 -11.43
CA LYS A 299 23.32 -49.75 -12.79
C LYS A 299 22.08 -49.41 -13.63
N ALA A 300 22.35 -48.60 -14.66
CA ALA A 300 21.78 -48.60 -16.01
C ALA A 300 20.27 -48.43 -16.17
N ASN A 301 19.86 -47.29 -16.72
CA ASN A 301 19.10 -47.32 -17.97
C ASN A 301 19.33 -46.02 -18.76
N ALA A 302 20.22 -46.11 -19.75
CA ALA A 302 20.23 -45.21 -20.89
C ALA A 302 19.40 -45.90 -21.97
N ASN A 303 18.32 -45.26 -22.41
CA ASN A 303 17.66 -45.54 -23.69
C ASN A 303 16.71 -44.37 -23.97
N ILE A 304 17.04 -43.52 -24.95
CA ILE A 304 16.54 -43.57 -26.35
C ILE A 304 15.15 -42.94 -26.47
N LEU A 305 15.17 -41.72 -27.04
CA LEU A 305 14.28 -41.07 -28.01
C LEU A 305 14.70 -39.58 -27.93
N GLU A 306 15.48 -38.96 -28.81
CA GLU A 306 15.40 -38.84 -30.28
C GLU A 306 13.97 -38.69 -30.82
N VAL A 307 13.81 -37.77 -31.79
CA VAL A 307 12.57 -37.25 -32.42
C VAL A 307 12.07 -35.97 -31.70
N GLU A 308 12.02 -34.77 -32.27
CA GLU A 308 12.05 -34.31 -33.66
C GLU A 308 12.46 -32.82 -33.68
N THR A 309 13.43 -32.46 -34.52
CA THR A 309 13.65 -31.10 -35.01
C THR A 309 12.92 -30.95 -36.34
N THR A 310 11.86 -30.17 -36.35
CA THR A 310 11.24 -29.54 -37.53
C THR A 310 11.21 -28.05 -37.18
N ASP A 311 12.14 -27.23 -37.67
CA ASP A 311 12.24 -26.75 -39.06
C ASP A 311 10.88 -26.26 -39.55
N ASP A 312 10.62 -24.96 -39.33
CA ASP A 312 9.71 -24.21 -40.19
C ASP A 312 10.23 -22.77 -40.31
N THR A 313 11.04 -22.60 -41.36
CA THR A 313 11.42 -21.32 -41.95
C THR A 313 10.53 -21.16 -43.18
N ALA A 314 9.61 -20.19 -43.21
CA ALA A 314 9.31 -19.33 -44.38
C ALA A 314 7.97 -18.56 -44.27
N ASP A 315 8.01 -17.35 -44.83
CA ASP A 315 6.90 -16.59 -45.45
C ASP A 315 5.74 -16.05 -44.59
N HIS A 316 5.83 -14.76 -44.21
CA HIS A 316 5.14 -13.67 -44.93
C HIS A 316 5.56 -12.28 -44.47
#